data_AF-A0A2D5H1X0-F1
#
_entry.id   AF-A0A2D5H1X0-F1
#
_cell.length_a   1.000
_cell.length_b   1.000
_cell.length_c   1.000
_cell.angle_alpha   90.00
_cell.angle_beta   90.00
_cell.angle_gamma   90.00
#
_symmetry.space_group_name_H-M   'P 1'
#
loop_
_entity.id
_entity.type
_entity.pdbx_description
1 polymer ?
#
loop_
_entity_poly.entity_id
_entity_poly.type
_entity_poly.pdbx_seq_one_letter_code
_entity_poly.pdbx_strand_id
1 'polypeptide(L)'
;MSSPLLEVQLMLRMDGFNDCIIGSVERFGQEPIICYDKNKVLKKNMKNGMTEEEAVEYFEYNQIGAWVGDTTPCFLTKGGD
;
A
#
# COMPACT_ATOMS: atom_id res chain seq x y z
N MET A 1 -18.86 -9.86 17.66
CA MET A 1 -18.37 -10.08 16.28
C MET A 1 -18.44 -8.74 15.58
N SER A 2 -17.33 -8.02 15.49
CA SER A 2 -17.20 -6.85 14.62
C SER A 2 -17.40 -7.29 13.16
N SER A 3 -17.95 -6.41 12.33
CA SER A 3 -18.02 -6.66 10.90
C SER A 3 -16.61 -6.68 10.31
N PRO A 4 -16.25 -7.64 9.43
CA PRO A 4 -14.96 -7.63 8.72
C PRO A 4 -14.70 -6.31 7.98
N LEU A 5 -15.76 -5.63 7.54
CA LEU A 5 -15.65 -4.32 6.88
C LEU A 5 -15.20 -3.21 7.84
N LEU A 6 -15.53 -3.31 9.13
CA LEU A 6 -15.11 -2.37 10.16
C LEU A 6 -13.63 -2.56 10.51
N GLU A 7 -13.17 -3.81 10.55
CA GLU A 7 -11.76 -4.13 10.78
C GLU A 7 -10.87 -3.60 9.64
N VAL A 8 -11.35 -3.64 8.39
CA VAL A 8 -10.64 -3.04 7.26
C VAL A 8 -10.50 -1.52 7.36
N GLN A 9 -11.47 -0.83 7.96
CA GLN A 9 -11.42 0.62 8.15
C GLN A 9 -10.35 1.07 9.16
N LEU A 10 -9.95 0.21 10.10
CA LEU A 10 -8.98 0.52 11.15
C LEU A 10 -7.52 0.24 10.76
N MET A 11 -7.27 -0.51 9.68
CA MET A 11 -5.92 -0.78 9.22
C MET A 11 -5.21 0.48 8.74
N LEU A 12 -3.89 0.52 8.91
CA LEU A 12 -3.04 1.61 8.46
C LEU A 12 -3.10 1.79 6.93
N ARG A 13 -3.25 3.04 6.48
CA ARG A 13 -3.41 3.39 5.06
C ARG A 13 -2.51 4.54 4.67
N MET A 14 -2.18 4.61 3.39
CA MET A 14 -1.52 5.77 2.80
C MET A 14 -2.57 6.80 2.39
N ASP A 15 -2.49 8.00 2.97
CA ASP A 15 -3.42 9.08 2.68
C ASP A 15 -3.46 9.41 1.19
N GLY A 16 -4.67 9.42 0.64
CA GLY A 16 -4.89 9.70 -0.78
C GLY A 16 -4.66 8.51 -1.72
N PHE A 17 -4.30 7.31 -1.27
CA PHE A 17 -4.04 6.14 -2.15
C PHE A 17 -5.08 5.02 -2.04
N ASN A 18 -6.28 5.29 -1.50
CA ASN A 18 -7.33 4.27 -1.31
C ASN A 18 -7.72 3.52 -2.61
N ASP A 19 -7.65 4.18 -3.76
CA ASP A 19 -7.87 3.63 -5.10
C ASP A 19 -6.77 2.68 -5.60
N CYS A 20 -5.61 2.68 -4.93
CA CYS A 20 -4.50 1.78 -5.18
C CYS A 20 -4.57 0.49 -4.33
N ILE A 21 -5.49 0.41 -3.35
CA ILE A 21 -5.70 -0.78 -2.52
C ILE A 21 -6.23 -1.93 -3.38
N ILE A 22 -5.66 -3.11 -3.22
CA ILE A 22 -6.17 -4.36 -3.83
C ILE A 22 -6.86 -5.27 -2.82
N GLY A 23 -6.57 -5.11 -1.53
CA GLY A 23 -7.19 -5.87 -0.45
C GLY A 23 -6.32 -5.87 0.81
N SER A 24 -6.50 -6.88 1.64
CA SER A 24 -5.63 -7.20 2.76
C SER A 24 -4.86 -8.49 2.50
N VAL A 25 -3.75 -8.67 3.19
CA VAL A 25 -3.00 -9.93 3.22
C VAL A 25 -2.90 -10.43 4.66
N GLU A 26 -2.89 -11.75 4.81
CA GLU A 26 -2.84 -12.42 6.11
C GLU A 26 -1.65 -13.36 6.15
N ARG A 27 -1.00 -13.43 7.32
CA ARG A 27 0.06 -14.40 7.60
C ARG A 27 -0.17 -14.98 8.99
N PHE A 28 0.01 -16.29 9.13
CA PHE A 28 -0.19 -16.97 10.41
C PHE A 28 0.60 -16.27 11.53
N GLY A 29 -0.08 -15.93 12.63
CA GLY A 29 0.53 -15.27 13.78
C GLY A 29 0.81 -13.77 13.62
N GLN A 30 0.25 -13.11 12.59
CA GLN A 30 0.35 -11.66 12.41
C GLN A 30 -1.01 -11.04 12.14
N GLU A 31 -1.16 -9.78 12.54
CA GLU A 31 -2.31 -8.97 12.17
C GLU A 31 -2.36 -8.79 10.64
N PRO A 32 -3.56 -8.82 10.03
CA PRO A 32 -3.72 -8.50 8.61
C PRO A 32 -3.24 -7.08 8.31
N ILE A 33 -2.67 -6.88 7.13
CA ILE A 33 -2.22 -5.57 6.65
C ILE A 33 -2.82 -5.25 5.28
N ILE A 34 -2.92 -3.96 4.95
CA ILE A 34 -3.38 -3.52 3.63
C ILE A 34 -2.31 -3.82 2.58
N CYS A 35 -2.75 -4.31 1.42
CA CYS A 35 -1.92 -4.51 0.24
C CYS A 35 -2.32 -3.53 -0.87
N TYR A 36 -1.31 -2.85 -1.42
CA TYR A 36 -1.44 -1.91 -2.53
C TYR A 36 -0.87 -2.51 -3.82
N ASP A 37 -1.46 -2.16 -4.97
CA ASP A 37 -0.84 -2.39 -6.28
C ASP A 37 0.28 -1.37 -6.48
N LYS A 38 1.55 -1.83 -6.52
CA LYS A 38 2.73 -0.96 -6.68
C LYS A 38 2.63 -0.09 -7.94
N ASN A 39 2.16 -0.65 -9.05
CA ASN A 39 2.08 0.08 -10.32
C ASN A 39 1.01 1.17 -10.27
N LYS A 40 -0.10 0.96 -9.56
CA LYS A 40 -1.10 2.01 -9.35
C LYS A 40 -0.56 3.15 -8.48
N VAL A 41 0.21 2.83 -7.44
CA VAL A 41 0.86 3.83 -6.57
C VAL A 41 1.82 4.71 -7.38
N LEU A 42 2.72 4.11 -8.16
CA LEU A 42 3.65 4.84 -9.03
C LEU A 42 2.92 5.71 -10.06
N LYS A 43 1.90 5.16 -10.73
CA LYS A 43 1.07 5.94 -11.68
C LYS A 43 0.35 7.11 -11.03
N LYS A 44 -0.07 6.96 -9.78
CA LYS A 44 -0.72 8.03 -9.03
C LYS A 44 0.27 9.12 -8.64
N ASN A 45 1.48 8.76 -8.21
CA ASN A 45 2.56 9.72 -7.98
C ASN A 45 2.85 10.54 -9.25
N MET A 46 2.94 9.88 -10.41
CA MET A 46 3.14 10.57 -11.69
C MET A 46 1.96 11.49 -12.06
N LYS A 47 0.71 11.04 -11.84
CA LYS A 47 -0.48 11.88 -12.05
C LYS A 47 -0.48 13.12 -11.16
N ASN A 48 0.17 13.06 -10.00
CA ASN A 48 0.33 14.17 -9.08
C ASN A 48 1.52 15.09 -9.43
N GLY A 49 2.15 14.90 -10.58
CA GLY A 49 3.17 15.80 -11.13
C GLY A 49 4.61 15.32 -10.99
N MET A 50 4.84 14.10 -10.50
CA MET A 50 6.17 13.50 -10.47
C MET A 50 6.55 12.91 -11.84
N THR A 51 7.83 12.96 -12.18
CA THR A 51 8.41 12.12 -13.22
C THR A 51 8.41 10.64 -12.79
N GLU A 52 8.70 9.73 -13.71
CA GLU A 52 8.80 8.31 -13.39
C GLU A 52 9.90 8.03 -12.34
N GLU A 53 11.06 8.67 -12.49
CA GLU A 53 12.19 8.55 -11.56
C GLU A 53 11.82 9.08 -10.17
N GLU A 54 11.28 10.30 -10.09
CA GLU A 54 10.81 10.88 -8.82
C GLU A 54 9.71 10.03 -8.18
N ALA A 55 8.81 9.42 -8.97
CA ALA A 55 7.76 8.57 -8.45
C ALA A 55 8.31 7.28 -7.83
N VAL A 56 9.38 6.71 -8.40
CA VAL A 56 10.08 5.54 -7.88
C VAL A 56 10.85 5.90 -6.61
N GLU A 57 11.64 6.97 -6.62
CA GLU A 57 12.37 7.43 -5.44
C GLU A 57 11.41 7.77 -4.29
N TYR A 58 10.34 8.52 -4.58
CA TYR A 58 9.33 8.85 -3.58
C TYR A 58 8.68 7.60 -2.99
N PHE A 59 8.35 6.62 -3.83
CA PHE A 59 7.83 5.34 -3.38
C PHE A 59 8.81 4.63 -2.44
N GLU A 60 10.08 4.54 -2.82
CA GLU A 60 11.14 3.85 -2.07
C GLU A 60 11.36 4.48 -0.69
N TYR A 61 11.42 5.81 -0.59
CA TYR A 61 11.67 6.50 0.67
C TYR A 61 10.41 6.73 1.53
N ASN A 62 9.30 7.16 0.91
CA ASN A 62 8.14 7.69 1.65
C ASN A 62 6.96 6.71 1.75
N GLN A 63 6.96 5.62 0.99
CA GLN A 63 5.82 4.70 0.94
C GLN A 63 6.22 3.31 1.43
N ILE A 64 7.11 2.62 0.72
CA ILE A 64 7.62 1.32 1.18
C ILE A 64 8.68 1.47 2.29
N GLY A 65 9.51 2.51 2.21
CA GLY A 65 10.57 2.79 3.20
C GLY A 65 10.11 3.53 4.44
N ALA A 66 8.88 4.04 4.49
CA ALA A 66 8.38 4.82 5.63
C ALA A 66 8.28 4.03 6.94
N TRP A 67 8.15 2.69 6.84
CA TRP A 67 8.12 1.71 7.92
C TRP A 67 7.77 2.25 9.32
N VAL A 68 6.51 2.11 9.70
CA VAL A 68 5.97 2.63 10.98
C VAL A 68 5.55 1.51 11.95
N GLY A 69 6.04 0.29 11.72
CA GLY A 69 5.77 -0.90 12.55
C GLY A 69 5.19 -2.07 11.77
N ASP A 70 4.83 -3.14 12.48
CA ASP A 70 4.45 -4.42 11.88
C ASP A 70 3.16 -4.38 11.05
N THR A 71 2.33 -3.35 11.25
CA THR A 71 1.11 -3.11 10.46
C THR A 71 1.34 -2.20 9.25
N THR A 72 2.61 -1.86 8.95
CA THR A 72 2.97 -1.11 7.73
C THR A 72 2.44 -1.85 6.50
N PRO A 73 1.75 -1.16 5.58
CA PRO A 73 1.21 -1.79 4.38
C PRO A 73 2.27 -2.47 3.51
N CYS A 74 1.84 -3.47 2.75
CA CYS A 74 2.67 -4.12 1.75
C CYS A 74 2.26 -3.74 0.32
N PHE A 75 3.12 -4.11 -0.63
CA PHE A 75 2.96 -3.74 -2.03
C PHE A 75 3.12 -4.97 -2.92
N LEU A 76 2.13 -5.21 -3.77
CA LEU A 76 2.17 -6.24 -4.79
C LEU A 76 2.81 -5.69 -6.06
N THR A 77 3.87 -6.36 -6.51
CA THR A 77 4.36 -6.26 -7.89
C THR A 77 3.90 -7.52 -8.62
N LYS A 78 3.16 -7.35 -9.71
CA LYS A 78 2.81 -8.50 -10.56
C LYS A 78 4.10 -9.08 -11.14
N GLY A 79 4.36 -10.36 -10.89
CA GLY A 79 5.40 -11.09 -11.63
C GLY A 79 5.04 -11.14 -13.11
N GLY A 80 6.05 -11.25 -13.98
CA GLY A 80 5.79 -11.63 -15.38
C GLY A 80 5.20 -13.04 -15.41
N ASP A 81 4.12 -13.20 -16.18
CA ASP A 81 3.51 -14.51 -16.44
C ASP A 81 4.49 -15.46 -17.17
#